data_AF-A0A914G5B8-F1
#
_entry.id   AF-A0A914G5B8-F1
#
_cell.length_a   1.000
_cell.length_b   1.000
_cell.length_c   1.000
_cell.angle_alpha   90.00
_cell.angle_beta   90.00
_cell.angle_gamma   90.00
#
_symmetry.space_group_name_H-M   'P 1'
#
loop_
_entity.id
_entity.type
_entity.pdbx_description
1 polymer ?
#
loop_
_entity_poly.entity_id
_entity_poly.type
_entity_poly.pdbx_seq_one_letter_code
_entity_poly.pdbx_strand_id
1 'polypeptide(L)' 'MSSLRRFHGQRFADGVGEVVESEENFKIELDVSHFRPEELKVNVVENELVVEGKHEEKSDKYGK' A
#
# COMPACT_ATOMS: atom_id res chain seq x y z
N MET A 1 4.13 31.78 12.18
CA MET A 1 4.26 30.43 12.77
C MET A 1 3.56 29.47 11.84
N SER A 2 4.31 28.76 10.99
CA SER A 2 3.73 27.90 9.95
C SER A 2 2.97 26.75 10.59
N SER A 3 1.69 26.66 10.24
CA SER A 3 0.81 25.57 10.60
C SER A 3 1.39 24.26 10.06
N LEU A 4 1.70 23.33 10.97
CA LEU A 4 2.06 21.97 10.64
C LEU A 4 0.82 21.31 10.04
N ARG A 5 0.78 21.15 8.71
CA ARG A 5 -0.27 20.36 8.06
C ARG A 5 -0.06 18.92 8.50
N ARG A 6 -0.82 18.49 9.50
CA ARG A 6 -0.97 17.07 9.80
C ARG A 6 -1.57 16.44 8.56
N PHE A 7 -0.75 15.71 7.81
CA PHE A 7 -1.27 14.69 6.94
C PHE A 7 -2.07 13.73 7.83
N HIS A 8 -3.39 13.72 7.66
CA HIS A 8 -4.22 12.63 8.16
C HIS A 8 -3.84 11.40 7.33
N GLY A 9 -2.71 10.79 7.67
CA GLY A 9 -2.50 9.38 7.39
C GLY A 9 -3.55 8.65 8.22
N GLN A 10 -4.70 8.34 7.61
CA GLN A 10 -5.43 7.16 8.06
C GLN A 10 -4.39 6.06 8.17
N ARG A 11 -4.40 5.31 9.28
CA ARG A 11 -3.58 4.11 9.41
C ARG A 11 -4.01 3.18 8.28
N PHE A 12 -3.38 3.32 7.12
CA PHE A 12 -3.36 2.28 6.11
C PHE A 12 -2.84 1.05 6.86
N ALA A 13 -3.54 -0.06 6.69
CA ALA A 13 -3.47 -1.27 7.50
C ALA A 13 -2.02 -1.70 7.84
N ASP A 14 -1.86 -2.61 8.81
CA ASP A 14 -0.59 -3.21 9.25
C ASP A 14 0.39 -3.68 8.13
N GLY A 15 -0.01 -3.66 6.85
CA GLY A 15 0.80 -3.97 5.68
C GLY A 15 1.51 -2.80 4.98
N VAL A 16 1.42 -1.55 5.44
CA VAL A 16 2.23 -0.44 4.87
C VAL A 16 3.56 -0.32 5.62
N GLY A 17 4.66 -0.53 4.89
CA GLY A 17 6.02 -0.43 5.38
C GLY A 17 6.57 0.99 5.36
N GLU A 18 7.89 1.11 5.12
CA GLU A 18 8.58 2.39 5.12
C GLU A 18 8.08 3.30 3.99
N VAL A 19 7.89 4.58 4.32
CA VAL A 19 7.64 5.65 3.35
C VAL A 19 8.86 6.55 3.32
N VAL A 20 9.53 6.61 2.18
CA VAL A 20 10.72 7.44 1.96
C VAL A 20 10.35 8.54 0.97
N GLU A 21 10.51 9.79 1.39
CA GLU A 21 10.37 10.97 0.54
C GLU A 21 11.71 11.72 0.52
N SER A 22 12.29 11.89 -0.67
CA SER A 22 13.48 12.70 -0.92
C SER A 22 13.22 13.67 -2.06
N GLU A 23 14.15 14.62 -2.27
CA GLU A 23 14.05 15.57 -3.39
C GLU A 23 14.04 14.89 -4.76
N GLU A 24 14.57 13.68 -4.85
CA GLU A 24 14.70 12.93 -6.10
C GLU A 24 13.68 11.81 -6.23
N ASN A 25 13.18 11.24 -5.12
CA ASN A 25 12.40 10.02 -5.14
C ASN A 25 11.33 9.96 -4.04
N PHE A 26 10.19 9.35 -4.37
CA PHE A 26 9.16 8.97 -3.42
C PHE A 26 8.93 7.46 -3.50
N LYS A 27 9.09 6.75 -2.38
CA LYS A 27 9.00 5.29 -2.28
C LYS A 27 8.07 4.89 -1.14
N ILE A 28 7.23 3.90 -1.40
CA ILE A 28 6.37 3.23 -0.41
C ILE A 28 6.64 1.72 -0.50
N GLU A 29 6.79 1.07 0.65
CA GLU A 29 6.81 -0.40 0.74
C GLU A 29 5.46 -0.94 1.22
N LEU A 30 4.99 -2.04 0.62
CA LEU A 30 3.74 -2.71 0.97
C LEU A 30 4.00 -4.21 1.12
N ASP A 31 3.61 -4.80 2.24
CA ASP A 31 3.65 -6.25 2.43
C ASP A 31 2.51 -6.90 1.65
N VAL A 32 2.87 -7.59 0.58
CA VAL A 32 1.97 -8.32 -0.31
C VAL A 32 2.25 -9.83 -0.29
N SER A 33 2.91 -10.34 0.75
CA SER A 33 3.36 -11.74 0.85
C SER A 33 2.23 -12.78 0.80
N HIS A 34 1.00 -12.37 1.09
CA HIS A 34 -0.20 -13.21 1.01
C HIS A 34 -0.79 -13.33 -0.41
N PHE A 35 -0.27 -12.58 -1.39
CA PHE A 35 -0.77 -12.56 -2.76
C PHE A 35 0.26 -13.13 -3.73
N ARG A 36 -0.22 -13.84 -4.74
CA ARG A 36 0.61 -14.18 -5.90
C ARG A 36 0.76 -12.96 -6.81
N PRO A 37 1.84 -12.85 -7.60
CA PRO A 37 2.02 -11.72 -8.52
C PRO A 37 0.85 -11.52 -9.49
N GLU A 38 0.20 -12.60 -9.92
CA GLU A 38 -0.95 -12.55 -10.84
C GLU A 38 -2.26 -12.08 -10.17
N GLU A 39 -2.28 -12.05 -8.84
CA GLU A 39 -3.41 -11.57 -8.02
C GLU A 39 -3.31 -10.07 -7.72
N LEU A 40 -2.18 -9.45 -8.06
CA LEU A 40 -1.92 -8.03 -7.84
C LEU A 40 -2.10 -7.23 -9.13
N LYS A 41 -2.66 -6.03 -8.98
CA LYS A 41 -2.77 -5.04 -10.05
C LYS A 41 -2.31 -3.69 -9.56
N VAL A 42 -1.41 -3.06 -10.31
CA VAL A 42 -0.89 -1.72 -10.02
C VAL A 42 -1.32 -0.79 -11.14
N ASN A 43 -2.00 0.29 -10.79
CA ASN A 43 -2.43 1.32 -11.73
C ASN A 43 -2.05 2.70 -11.20
N VAL A 44 -1.75 3.61 -12.13
CA VAL A 44 -1.70 5.05 -11.83
C VAL A 44 -2.94 5.66 -12.45
N VAL A 45 -3.82 6.21 -11.62
CA VAL A 45 -5.04 6.86 -12.07
C VAL A 45 -4.97 8.31 -11.64
N GLU A 46 -4.91 9.21 -12.62
CA GLU A 46 -4.67 10.64 -12.41
C GLU A 46 -3.37 10.88 -11.62
N ASN A 47 -3.48 11.17 -10.32
CA ASN A 47 -2.36 11.43 -9.41
C ASN A 47 -2.32 10.43 -8.23
N GLU A 48 -3.01 9.29 -8.35
CA GLU A 48 -3.07 8.26 -7.31
C GLU A 48 -2.44 6.95 -7.81
N LEU A 49 -1.53 6.40 -6.99
CA LEU A 49 -1.03 5.04 -7.16
C LEU A 49 -2.03 4.08 -6.49
N VAL A 50 -2.70 3.27 -7.30
CA VAL A 50 -3.70 2.30 -6.86
C VAL A 50 -3.13 0.90 -6.95
N VAL A 51 -3.08 0.20 -5.81
CA VAL A 51 -2.66 -1.20 -5.72
C VAL A 51 -3.85 -2.04 -5.27
N GLU A 52 -4.26 -2.99 -6.11
CA GLU A 52 -5.41 -3.88 -5.86
C GLU A 52 -4.92 -5.33 -5.75
N GLY A 53 -5.31 -6.04 -4.69
CA GLY A 53 -5.07 -7.48 -4.53
C GLY A 53 -6.37 -8.25 -4.58
N LYS A 54 -6.48 -9.23 -5.50
CA LYS A 54 -7.65 -10.10 -5.64
C LYS A 54 -7.27 -11.55 -5.35
N HIS A 55 -7.59 -12.00 -4.15
CA HIS A 55 -7.39 -13.38 -3.72
C HIS A 55 -8.75 -14.04 -3.43
N GLU A 56 -8.97 -15.25 -3.92
CA GLU A 56 -10.12 -16.05 -3.49
C GLU A 56 -9.80 -16.64 -2.12
N GLU A 57 -10.60 -16.36 -1.09
CA GLU A 57 -10.46 -17.02 0.22
C GLU A 57 -10.58 -18.53 0.03
N LYS A 58 -9.44 -19.21 -0.07
CA LYS A 58 -9.33 -20.65 0.13
C LYS A 58 -9.05 -20.85 1.61
N SER A 59 -9.67 -21.87 2.21
CA SER A 59 -9.30 -22.33 3.54
C SER A 59 -7.84 -22.77 3.51
N ASP A 60 -6.95 -21.83 3.79
CA ASP A 60 -5.53 -22.03 3.93
C ASP A 60 -5.09 -21.47 5.28
N LYS A 61 -3.81 -21.63 5.61
CA LYS A 61 -3.28 -21.36 6.96
C LYS A 61 -3.46 -19.90 7.42
N TYR A 62 -3.86 -18.98 6.54
CA TYR A 62 -4.03 -17.55 6.82
C TYR A 62 -5.48 -17.07 6.64
N GLY A 63 -6.41 -17.95 6.22
CA GLY A 63 -7.82 -17.62 5.97
C GLY A 63 -8.77 -18.73 6.44
N LYS A 64 -9.12 -18.68 7.74
CA LYS A 64 -9.90 -19.65 8.55
C LYS A 64 -9.39 -21.08 8.62
#